data_AF-A0A8H3G3Y7-F1
#
_entry.id   AF-A0A8H3G3Y7-F1
#
_cell.length_a   1.000
_cell.length_b   1.000
_cell.length_c   1.000
_cell.angle_alpha   90.00
_cell.angle_beta   90.00
_cell.angle_gamma   90.00
#
_symmetry.space_group_name_H-M   'P 1'
#
loop_
_entity.id
_entity.type
_entity.pdbx_description
1 polymer ?
#
loop_
_entity_poly.entity_id
_entity_poly.type
_entity_poly.pdbx_seq_one_letter_code
_entity_poly.pdbx_strand_id
1 'polypeptide(L)'
;MTRNLWLDDWCILLPMSSIIVASCTISVYTSYGGCHHVFDLQPMQISKSLEWNVISLVFCIGAISIGKVSVALLIYRLQAPSKFRTWVLGFLSVSSVVVAILVVGLEYAQCKPARKLWMPTLPGSCWDAESVNDWDISGS
;
A
#
# COMPACT_ATOMS: atom_id res chain seq x y z
N MET A 1 -1.30 -34.95 -5.29
CA MET A 1 0.05 -34.35 -5.12
C MET A 1 0.78 -34.68 -6.42
N THR A 2 1.27 -33.81 -7.29
CA THR A 2 1.78 -32.42 -7.26
C THR A 2 1.91 -32.05 -8.75
N ARG A 3 1.20 -31.02 -9.27
CA ARG A 3 1.38 -30.64 -10.70
C ARG A 3 1.66 -29.17 -10.96
N ASN A 4 1.63 -28.31 -9.94
CA ASN A 4 1.80 -26.86 -10.10
C ASN A 4 2.77 -26.25 -9.06
N LEU A 5 3.86 -26.94 -8.66
CA LEU A 5 4.91 -26.36 -7.79
C LEU A 5 5.39 -25.00 -8.31
N TRP A 6 5.49 -24.87 -9.64
CA TRP A 6 5.91 -23.65 -10.33
C TRP A 6 4.99 -22.44 -10.10
N LEU A 7 3.68 -22.65 -9.89
CA LEU A 7 2.73 -21.56 -9.63
C LEU A 7 2.78 -21.11 -8.16
N ASP A 8 3.06 -22.03 -7.25
CA ASP A 8 3.19 -21.74 -5.82
C ASP A 8 4.41 -20.85 -5.55
N ASP A 9 5.54 -21.18 -6.17
CA ASP A 9 6.78 -20.40 -6.08
C ASP A 9 6.60 -18.99 -6.65
N TRP A 10 5.94 -18.86 -7.81
CA TRP A 10 5.66 -17.55 -8.40
C TRP A 10 4.73 -16.68 -7.54
N CYS A 11 3.73 -17.28 -6.89
CA CYS A 11 2.84 -16.57 -5.98
C CYS A 11 3.61 -15.94 -4.80
N ILE A 12 4.76 -16.49 -4.39
CA ILE A 12 5.58 -15.96 -3.29
C ILE A 12 6.65 -14.99 -3.81
N LEU A 13 7.23 -15.26 -4.97
CA LEU A 13 8.26 -14.38 -5.57
C LEU A 13 7.72 -13.02 -6.03
N LEU A 14 6.48 -12.97 -6.52
CA LEU A 14 5.85 -11.71 -6.95
C LEU A 14 5.66 -10.68 -5.82
N PRO A 15 5.09 -11.02 -4.65
CA PRO A 15 4.99 -10.07 -3.54
C PRO A 15 6.37 -9.74 -2.94
N MET A 16 7.30 -10.70 -2.93
CA MET A 16 8.68 -10.46 -2.46
C MET A 16 9.43 -9.45 -3.33
N SER A 17 9.37 -9.60 -4.66
CA SER A 17 9.98 -8.61 -5.55
C SER A 17 9.32 -7.24 -5.41
N SER A 18 8.00 -7.19 -5.28
CA SER A 18 7.25 -5.95 -5.09
C SER A 18 7.61 -5.22 -3.79
N ILE A 19 7.78 -5.93 -2.68
CA ILE A 19 8.15 -5.31 -1.39
C ILE A 19 9.60 -4.83 -1.37
N ILE A 20 10.50 -5.50 -2.09
CA ILE A 20 11.89 -5.05 -2.28
C ILE A 20 11.88 -3.71 -3.03
N VAL A 21 11.14 -3.63 -4.14
CA VAL A 21 10.99 -2.37 -4.90
C VAL A 21 10.42 -1.26 -4.01
N ALA A 22 9.37 -1.55 -3.23
CA ALA A 22 8.79 -0.59 -2.30
C ALA A 22 9.80 -0.12 -1.24
N SER A 23 10.64 -1.03 -0.74
CA SER A 23 11.67 -0.69 0.26
C SER A 23 12.77 0.19 -0.34
N CYS A 24 13.15 -0.05 -1.60
CA CYS A 24 14.09 0.82 -2.31
C CYS A 24 13.51 2.22 -2.51
N THR A 25 12.24 2.34 -2.93
CA THR A 25 11.60 3.65 -3.13
C THR A 25 11.39 4.41 -1.82
N ILE A 26 11.09 3.72 -0.72
CA ILE A 26 11.05 4.31 0.63
C ILE A 26 12.43 4.81 1.06
N SER A 27 13.49 4.07 0.75
CA SER A 27 14.87 4.50 1.07
C SER A 27 15.26 5.77 0.30
N VAL A 28 14.77 5.92 -0.93
CA VAL A 28 14.93 7.16 -1.72
C VAL A 28 14.10 8.28 -1.11
N TYR A 29 12.85 8.01 -0.72
CA TYR A 29 11.97 8.96 -0.02
C TYR A 29 12.61 9.54 1.25
N THR A 30 13.15 8.67 2.11
CA THR A 30 13.81 9.11 3.35
C THR A 30 15.08 9.91 3.07
N SER A 31 15.82 9.57 2.01
CA SER A 31 17.01 10.32 1.58
C SER A 31 16.69 11.74 1.12
N TYR A 32 15.47 12.01 0.62
CA TYR A 32 15.01 13.36 0.27
C TYR A 32 14.43 14.15 1.47
N GLY A 33 14.57 13.63 2.69
CA GLY A 33 14.09 14.29 3.91
C GLY A 33 12.63 14.00 4.25
N GLY A 34 12.02 12.96 3.67
CA GLY A 34 10.64 12.57 3.96
C GLY A 34 10.33 12.27 5.45
N CYS A 35 11.36 12.10 6.29
CA CYS A 35 11.22 11.91 7.73
C CYS A 35 11.51 13.18 8.58
N HIS A 36 11.82 14.32 7.94
CA HIS A 36 12.07 15.59 8.63
C HIS A 36 10.79 16.45 8.67
N HIS A 37 10.70 17.35 9.65
CA HIS A 37 9.56 18.26 9.74
C HIS A 37 9.41 19.08 8.45
N VAL A 38 8.19 19.16 7.93
CA VAL A 38 7.86 19.83 6.65
C VAL A 38 8.35 21.29 6.60
N PHE A 39 8.53 21.92 7.77
CA PHE A 39 9.03 23.29 7.92
C PHE A 39 10.54 23.46 7.61
N ASP A 40 11.33 22.39 7.71
CA ASP A 40 12.78 22.43 7.45
C ASP A 40 13.15 22.07 6.00
N LEU A 41 12.18 21.68 5.18
CA LEU A 41 12.42 21.25 3.80
C LEU A 41 12.10 22.34 2.78
N GLN A 42 12.90 22.38 1.72
CA GLN A 42 12.56 23.18 0.54
C GLN A 42 11.30 22.63 -0.15
N PRO A 43 10.44 23.49 -0.73
CA PRO A 43 9.18 23.08 -1.38
C PRO A 43 9.41 22.09 -2.54
N MET A 44 10.57 22.16 -3.21
CA MET A 44 10.97 21.21 -4.25
C MET A 44 11.24 19.80 -3.69
N GLN A 45 11.88 19.72 -2.51
CA GLN A 45 12.19 18.44 -1.86
C GLN A 45 10.91 17.77 -1.35
N ILE A 46 9.99 18.54 -0.77
CA ILE A 46 8.67 18.06 -0.32
C ILE A 46 7.89 17.42 -1.48
N SER A 47 7.83 18.12 -2.60
CA SER A 47 7.17 17.67 -3.83
C SER A 47 7.70 16.32 -4.30
N LYS A 48 9.03 16.17 -4.32
CA LYS A 48 9.68 14.92 -4.74
C LYS A 48 9.50 13.79 -3.74
N SER A 49 9.65 14.06 -2.45
CA SER A 49 9.40 13.07 -1.41
C SER A 49 7.97 12.54 -1.51
N LEU A 50 6.98 13.40 -1.69
CA LEU A 50 5.58 12.97 -1.76
C LEU A 50 5.27 12.16 -3.03
N GLU A 51 5.88 12.50 -4.17
CA GLU A 51 5.82 11.68 -5.40
C GLU A 51 6.34 10.26 -5.14
N TRP A 52 7.53 10.13 -4.54
CA TRP A 52 8.13 8.83 -4.20
C TRP A 52 7.35 8.06 -3.15
N ASN A 53 6.70 8.76 -2.20
CA ASN A 53 5.87 8.15 -1.18
C ASN A 53 4.64 7.48 -1.78
N VAL A 54 3.91 8.16 -2.67
CA VAL A 54 2.72 7.61 -3.34
C VAL A 54 3.10 6.38 -4.15
N ILE A 55 4.19 6.44 -4.89
CA ILE A 55 4.70 5.30 -5.67
C ILE A 55 5.01 4.12 -4.73
N SER A 56 5.74 4.38 -3.65
CA SER A 56 6.09 3.37 -2.65
C SER A 56 4.87 2.71 -2.05
N LEU A 57 3.85 3.50 -1.71
CA LEU A 57 2.62 3.05 -1.07
C LEU A 57 1.81 2.14 -2.00
N VAL A 58 1.72 2.46 -3.29
CA VAL A 58 1.05 1.59 -4.28
C VAL A 58 1.74 0.22 -4.37
N PHE A 59 3.08 0.19 -4.43
CA PHE A 59 3.84 -1.07 -4.47
C PHE A 59 3.73 -1.85 -3.16
N CYS A 60 3.75 -1.16 -2.02
CA CYS A 60 3.64 -1.78 -0.70
C CYS A 60 2.27 -2.44 -0.49
N ILE A 61 1.19 -1.71 -0.79
CA ILE A 61 -0.18 -2.24 -0.70
C ILE A 61 -0.39 -3.40 -1.68
N GLY A 62 0.10 -3.26 -2.93
CA GLY A 62 0.06 -4.34 -3.91
C GLY A 62 0.77 -5.61 -3.40
N ALA A 63 1.97 -5.47 -2.85
CA ALA A 63 2.73 -6.58 -2.27
C ALA A 63 1.98 -7.26 -1.11
N ILE A 64 1.34 -6.48 -0.23
CA ILE A 64 0.55 -7.00 0.89
C ILE A 64 -0.68 -7.78 0.39
N SER A 65 -1.43 -7.22 -0.56
CA SER A 65 -2.61 -7.88 -1.12
C SER A 65 -2.26 -9.17 -1.83
N ILE A 66 -1.24 -9.16 -2.69
CA ILE A 66 -0.76 -10.36 -3.39
C ILE A 66 -0.24 -11.38 -2.38
N GLY A 67 0.55 -10.95 -1.38
CA GLY A 67 1.07 -11.81 -0.32
C GLY A 67 -0.04 -12.54 0.46
N LYS A 68 -1.12 -11.82 0.81
CA LYS A 68 -2.29 -12.43 1.47
C LYS A 68 -2.99 -13.48 0.60
N VAL A 69 -3.13 -13.21 -0.70
CA VAL A 69 -3.70 -14.18 -1.65
C VAL A 69 -2.82 -15.43 -1.75
N SER A 70 -1.50 -15.26 -1.83
CA SER A 70 -0.53 -16.35 -1.91
C SER A 70 -0.53 -17.22 -0.65
N VAL A 71 -0.55 -16.61 0.53
CA VAL A 71 -0.66 -17.34 1.81
C VAL A 71 -2.00 -18.07 1.90
N ALA A 72 -3.11 -17.46 1.47
CA ALA A 72 -4.42 -18.11 1.47
C ALA A 72 -4.43 -19.34 0.55
N LEU A 73 -3.80 -19.27 -0.63
CA LEU A 73 -3.64 -20.40 -1.55
C LEU A 73 -2.77 -21.51 -0.94
N LEU A 74 -1.68 -21.17 -0.27
CA LEU A 74 -0.81 -22.12 0.41
C LEU A 74 -1.57 -22.88 1.50
N ILE A 75 -2.30 -22.17 2.36
CA ILE A 75 -3.12 -22.78 3.43
C ILE A 75 -4.19 -23.69 2.83
N TYR A 76 -4.82 -23.27 1.74
CA TYR A 76 -5.82 -24.08 1.04
C TYR A 76 -5.24 -25.40 0.49
N ARG A 77 -3.97 -25.39 0.06
CA ARG A 77 -3.27 -26.59 -0.41
C ARG A 77 -2.82 -27.51 0.72
N LEU A 78 -2.39 -26.94 1.84
CA LEU A 78 -1.81 -27.70 2.95
C LEU A 78 -2.88 -28.37 3.83
N GLN A 79 -4.07 -27.79 3.92
CA GLN A 79 -5.07 -28.24 4.89
C GLN A 79 -6.12 -29.20 4.31
N ALA A 80 -6.56 -30.16 5.13
CA ALA A 80 -7.70 -31.02 4.83
C ALA A 80 -8.99 -30.20 4.55
N PRO A 81 -9.85 -30.64 3.61
CA PRO A 81 -10.95 -29.84 3.09
C PRO A 81 -12.03 -29.57 4.15
N SER A 82 -11.95 -28.40 4.79
CA SER A 82 -13.03 -27.82 5.59
C SER A 82 -13.69 -26.68 4.82
N LYS A 83 -14.99 -26.83 4.54
CA LYS A 83 -15.77 -25.85 3.76
C LYS A 83 -15.81 -24.48 4.45
N PHE A 84 -15.97 -24.45 5.77
CA PHE A 84 -16.00 -23.20 6.56
C PHE A 84 -14.67 -22.44 6.47
N ARG A 85 -13.55 -23.14 6.65
CA ARG A 85 -12.22 -22.51 6.68
C ARG A 85 -11.80 -22.01 5.30
N THR A 86 -12.17 -22.74 4.24
CA THR A 86 -12.00 -22.28 2.85
C THR A 86 -12.78 -21.00 2.57
N TRP A 87 -14.03 -20.94 3.04
CA TRP A 87 -14.87 -19.76 2.85
C TRP A 87 -14.31 -18.53 3.59
N VAL A 88 -13.86 -18.70 4.83
CA VAL A 88 -13.22 -17.63 5.62
C VAL A 88 -11.93 -17.13 4.96
N LEU A 89 -11.07 -18.04 4.45
CA LEU A 89 -9.84 -17.67 3.75
C LEU A 89 -10.14 -16.90 2.45
N GLY A 90 -11.13 -17.35 1.68
CA GLY A 90 -11.59 -16.64 0.49
C GLY A 90 -12.12 -15.24 0.82
N PHE A 91 -12.97 -15.12 1.84
CA PHE A 91 -13.51 -13.84 2.30
C PHE A 91 -12.42 -12.87 2.72
N LEU A 92 -11.45 -13.32 3.53
CA LEU A 92 -10.35 -12.49 4.01
C LEU A 92 -9.41 -12.04 2.88
N SER A 93 -9.22 -12.90 1.88
CA SER A 93 -8.41 -12.60 0.70
C SER A 93 -9.10 -11.53 -0.16
N VAL A 94 -10.39 -11.71 -0.45
CA VAL A 94 -11.19 -10.74 -1.21
C VAL A 94 -11.28 -9.40 -0.48
N SER A 95 -11.55 -9.40 0.83
CA SER A 95 -11.63 -8.17 1.61
C SER A 95 -10.31 -7.39 1.59
N SER A 96 -9.18 -8.08 1.59
CA SER A 96 -7.87 -7.44 1.52
C SER A 96 -7.59 -6.78 0.17
N VAL A 97 -8.11 -7.35 -0.94
CA VAL A 97 -8.04 -6.71 -2.26
C VAL A 97 -8.95 -5.49 -2.33
N VAL A 98 -10.16 -5.58 -1.76
CA VAL A 98 -11.11 -4.45 -1.69
C VAL A 98 -10.51 -3.29 -0.91
N VAL A 99 -9.93 -3.57 0.27
CA VAL A 99 -9.26 -2.54 1.08
C VAL A 99 -8.11 -1.90 0.31
N ALA A 100 -7.31 -2.67 -0.42
CA ALA A 100 -6.24 -2.11 -1.24
C ALA A 100 -6.74 -1.15 -2.32
N ILE A 101 -7.82 -1.51 -3.03
CA ILE A 101 -8.44 -0.63 -4.03
C ILE A 101 -8.96 0.64 -3.37
N LEU A 102 -9.59 0.53 -2.20
CA LEU A 102 -10.09 1.68 -1.45
C LEU A 102 -8.95 2.60 -1.02
N VAL A 103 -7.88 2.07 -0.45
CA VAL A 103 -6.73 2.89 -0.02
C VAL A 103 -6.10 3.59 -1.21
N VAL A 104 -5.81 2.88 -2.30
CA VAL A 104 -5.26 3.51 -3.52
C VAL A 104 -6.22 4.59 -4.05
N GLY A 105 -7.52 4.33 -4.06
CA GLY A 105 -8.53 5.32 -4.45
C GLY A 105 -8.55 6.55 -3.55
N LEU A 106 -8.43 6.36 -2.23
CA LEU A 106 -8.38 7.42 -1.25
C LEU A 106 -7.11 8.27 -1.41
N GLU A 107 -5.95 7.66 -1.63
CA GLU A 107 -4.69 8.35 -1.92
C GLU A 107 -4.79 9.30 -3.11
N TYR A 108 -5.46 8.88 -4.19
CA TYR A 108 -5.73 9.76 -5.32
C TYR A 108 -6.85 10.77 -5.05
N ALA A 109 -7.79 10.47 -4.15
CA ALA A 109 -8.92 11.33 -3.81
C ALA A 109 -8.57 12.42 -2.78
N GLN A 110 -7.49 12.26 -2.01
CA GLN A 110 -7.02 13.23 -1.01
C GLN A 110 -6.81 14.64 -1.58
N CYS A 111 -6.46 14.76 -2.86
CA CYS A 111 -6.30 16.04 -3.54
C CYS A 111 -7.00 16.08 -4.91
N LYS A 112 -7.67 17.20 -5.20
CA LYS A 112 -8.18 17.53 -6.55
C LYS A 112 -7.52 18.81 -7.07
N PRO A 113 -6.69 18.73 -8.11
CA PRO A 113 -6.25 17.54 -8.85
C PRO A 113 -5.27 16.68 -8.02
N ALA A 114 -5.21 15.37 -8.28
CA ALA A 114 -4.27 14.46 -7.60
C ALA A 114 -2.81 14.93 -7.71
N ARG A 115 -2.49 15.66 -8.78
CA ARG A 115 -1.18 16.29 -8.99
C ARG A 115 -0.79 17.31 -7.94
N LYS A 116 -1.76 17.90 -7.23
CA LYS A 116 -1.51 18.83 -6.13
C LYS A 116 -0.88 18.13 -4.93
N LEU A 117 -1.07 16.81 -4.80
CA LEU A 117 -0.42 16.01 -3.76
C LEU A 117 1.10 16.18 -3.86
N TRP A 118 1.70 16.00 -5.04
CA TRP A 118 3.15 16.15 -5.22
C TRP A 118 3.60 17.51 -5.78
N MET A 119 2.68 18.44 -6.07
CA MET A 119 3.00 19.81 -6.52
C MET A 119 2.15 20.83 -5.73
N PRO A 120 2.64 21.32 -4.58
CA PRO A 120 1.88 22.22 -3.71
C PRO A 120 1.62 23.59 -4.37
N THR A 121 2.36 23.94 -5.43
CA THR A 121 2.19 25.17 -6.21
C THR A 121 1.03 25.14 -7.20
N LEU A 122 0.41 23.96 -7.44
CA LEU A 122 -0.74 23.86 -8.34
C LEU A 122 -2.03 24.34 -7.66
N PRO A 123 -2.90 25.09 -8.37
CA PRO A 123 -4.22 25.43 -7.87
C PRO A 123 -5.09 24.18 -7.75
N GLY A 124 -5.78 24.05 -6.62
CA GLY A 124 -6.69 22.93 -6.33
C GLY A 124 -7.07 22.91 -4.85
N SER A 125 -7.89 21.93 -4.46
CA SER A 125 -8.29 21.71 -3.07
C SER A 125 -7.83 20.32 -2.64
N CYS A 126 -7.18 20.22 -1.49
CA CYS A 126 -6.97 18.95 -0.81
C CYS A 126 -7.96 18.85 0.34
N TRP A 127 -8.19 17.64 0.85
CA TRP A 127 -8.89 17.50 2.13
C TRP A 127 -8.08 18.20 3.23
N ASP A 128 -8.79 18.93 4.08
CA ASP A 128 -8.20 19.62 5.22
C ASP A 128 -7.59 18.58 6.16
N ALA A 129 -6.32 18.77 6.54
CA ALA A 129 -5.58 17.86 7.40
C ALA A 129 -6.25 17.66 8.77
N GLU A 130 -7.14 18.58 9.18
CA GLU A 130 -7.92 18.48 10.41
C GLU A 130 -8.90 17.28 10.38
N SER A 131 -9.51 16.98 9.22
CA SER A 131 -10.43 15.83 9.07
C SER A 131 -9.73 14.47 9.07
N VAL A 132 -8.41 14.46 8.84
CA VAL A 132 -7.56 13.27 8.88
C VAL A 132 -6.93 13.12 10.26
N ASN A 133 -6.55 14.17 10.97
CA ASN A 133 -5.94 13.98 12.30
C ASN A 133 -6.96 13.70 13.42
N ASP A 134 -8.27 13.84 13.16
CA ASP A 134 -9.33 13.57 14.16
C ASP A 134 -9.41 12.08 14.55
N TRP A 135 -8.88 11.15 13.74
CA TRP A 135 -8.80 9.74 14.12
C TRP A 135 -7.62 9.40 15.04
N ASP A 136 -6.67 10.31 15.26
CA ASP A 136 -5.51 10.12 16.15
C ASP A 136 -5.72 10.72 17.56
N ILE A 137 -6.88 11.32 17.86
CA ILE A 137 -7.15 11.91 19.19
C ILE A 137 -8.41 11.31 19.82
N SER A 138 -8.29 10.06 20.23
CA SER A 138 -8.96 9.60 21.45
C SER A 138 -7.92 8.93 22.34
N GLY A 139 -7.14 9.72 23.07
CA GLY A 139 -6.33 9.18 24.17
C GLY A 139 -5.11 9.97 24.65
N SER A 140 -5.28 11.22 25.10
CA SER A 140 -4.68 11.73 26.36
C SER A 140 -5.20 13.12 26.69
#